data_AF-A0A962XV51-F1
#
_entry.id   AF-A0A962XV51-F1
#
_cell.length_a   1.000
_cell.length_b   1.000
_cell.length_c   1.000
_cell.angle_alpha   90.00
_cell.angle_beta   90.00
_cell.angle_gamma   90.00
#
_symmetry.space_group_name_H-M   'P 1'
#
loop_
_entity.id
_entity.type
_entity.pdbx_description
1 polymer ?
#
loop_
_entity_poly.entity_id
_entity_poly.type
_entity_poly.pdbx_seq_one_letter_code
_entity_poly.pdbx_strand_id
1 'polypeptide(L)'
;MFAPEFAYAQDGLYTQHCADFMKEERFATAYAAGEATGSWGGAPVHWRVYIACWLAERASAFGGDLIECGVNRGGIARAVVSYLGAALEGRRFYLLDTFHGIPETILSDREILHDRVFKEYYTECYDDVLNTFRAFPQVAVVRGLVPDTFGEVDSDRFCFVHIDMNNASSEIAAAEYLWPRLEVGGFMLLDDYGWQVNLDQRHAFDRFAAQRDMTVLALPTGQGLLMKSRADDFGRR
;
A
#
# COMPACT_ATOMS: atom_id res chain seq x y z
N MET A 1 23.80 -31.31 13.41
CA MET A 1 22.87 -30.19 13.65
C MET A 1 22.08 -30.03 12.36
N PHE A 2 20.79 -30.35 12.35
CA PHE A 2 19.95 -30.16 11.16
C PHE A 2 19.68 -28.66 11.02
N ALA A 3 20.14 -28.04 9.94
CA ALA A 3 19.67 -26.71 9.57
C ALA A 3 18.21 -26.89 9.11
N PRO A 4 17.21 -26.28 9.77
CA PRO A 4 15.84 -26.49 9.36
C PRO A 4 15.60 -25.76 8.03
N GLU A 5 14.97 -26.45 7.09
CA GLU A 5 14.60 -25.91 5.78
C GLU A 5 13.63 -24.73 5.97
N PHE A 6 13.92 -23.60 5.31
CA PHE A 6 13.02 -22.45 5.37
C PHE A 6 11.75 -22.75 4.58
N ALA A 7 10.60 -22.50 5.18
CA ALA A 7 9.31 -22.53 4.49
C ALA A 7 9.15 -21.33 3.53
N TYR A 8 9.89 -20.24 3.77
CA TYR A 8 9.95 -19.06 2.93
C TYR A 8 11.29 -18.32 3.10
N ALA A 9 11.87 -17.86 1.99
CA ALA A 9 13.19 -17.19 1.93
C ALA A 9 13.25 -16.23 0.74
N GLN A 10 12.43 -15.17 0.77
CA GLN A 10 12.21 -14.23 -0.33
C GLN A 10 11.95 -12.83 0.24
N ASP A 11 12.15 -11.77 -0.56
CA ASP A 11 11.79 -10.38 -0.21
C ASP A 11 12.29 -9.94 1.18
N GLY A 12 13.54 -10.30 1.54
CA GLY A 12 14.15 -9.96 2.83
C GLY A 12 13.64 -10.76 4.04
N LEU A 13 12.66 -11.66 3.88
CA LEU A 13 12.08 -12.46 4.95
C LEU A 13 12.47 -13.95 4.83
N TYR A 14 13.03 -14.48 5.92
CA TYR A 14 13.38 -15.89 6.08
C TYR A 14 12.61 -16.47 7.27
N THR A 15 11.82 -17.51 7.04
CA THR A 15 11.03 -18.12 8.11
C THR A 15 10.88 -19.63 7.93
N GLN A 16 10.80 -20.33 9.07
CA GLN A 16 10.47 -21.75 9.16
C GLN A 16 8.98 -21.96 9.46
N HIS A 17 8.24 -20.87 9.72
CA HIS A 17 6.79 -20.91 9.95
C HIS A 17 6.03 -21.12 8.65
N CYS A 18 4.83 -21.69 8.76
CA CYS A 18 4.01 -22.02 7.59
C CYS A 18 3.72 -20.79 6.73
N ALA A 19 3.93 -20.94 5.43
CA ALA A 19 3.55 -19.98 4.39
C ALA A 19 2.55 -20.60 3.40
N ASP A 20 1.68 -21.49 3.89
CA ASP A 20 0.74 -22.27 3.08
C ASP A 20 -0.31 -21.40 2.37
N PHE A 21 -0.51 -20.16 2.81
CA PHE A 21 -1.35 -19.19 2.11
C PHE A 21 -0.93 -19.01 0.64
N MET A 22 0.36 -19.21 0.31
CA MET A 22 0.85 -19.16 -1.08
C MET A 22 0.24 -20.25 -1.98
N LYS A 23 -0.21 -21.35 -1.37
CA LYS A 23 -0.82 -22.49 -2.07
C LYS A 23 -2.35 -22.37 -2.13
N GLU A 24 -2.95 -21.44 -1.38
CA GLU A 24 -4.39 -21.21 -1.42
C GLU A 24 -4.77 -20.63 -2.79
N GLU A 25 -5.68 -21.29 -3.51
CA GLU A 25 -6.08 -20.93 -4.88
C GLU A 25 -6.50 -19.45 -5.00
N ARG A 26 -7.23 -18.95 -4.00
CA ARG A 26 -7.66 -17.55 -3.93
C ARG A 26 -6.48 -16.58 -3.92
N PHE A 27 -5.51 -16.83 -3.05
CA PHE A 27 -4.32 -15.98 -2.97
C PHE A 27 -3.42 -16.15 -4.19
N ALA A 28 -3.16 -17.38 -4.62
CA ALA A 28 -2.32 -17.66 -5.79
C ALA A 28 -2.85 -16.95 -7.06
N THR A 29 -4.17 -16.96 -7.26
CA THR A 29 -4.84 -16.25 -8.36
C THR A 29 -4.67 -14.74 -8.24
N ALA A 30 -4.85 -14.19 -7.02
CA ALA A 30 -4.68 -12.76 -6.78
C ALA A 30 -3.24 -12.30 -6.98
N TYR A 31 -2.28 -13.06 -6.44
CA TYR A 31 -0.85 -12.79 -6.61
C TYR A 31 -0.46 -12.83 -8.08
N ALA A 32 -0.86 -13.86 -8.84
CA ALA A 32 -0.57 -13.95 -10.27
C ALA A 32 -1.17 -12.78 -11.07
N ALA A 33 -2.36 -12.31 -10.69
CA ALA A 33 -2.96 -11.14 -11.31
C ALA A 33 -2.17 -9.85 -11.03
N GLY A 34 -1.65 -9.69 -9.82
CA GLY A 34 -0.74 -8.58 -9.47
C GLY A 34 0.60 -8.69 -10.19
N GLU A 35 1.19 -9.88 -10.25
CA GLU A 35 2.47 -10.15 -10.91
C GLU A 35 2.40 -9.84 -12.42
N ALA A 36 1.29 -10.17 -13.07
CA ALA A 36 1.07 -9.93 -14.50
C ALA A 36 1.10 -8.43 -14.89
N THR A 37 0.97 -7.51 -13.93
CA THR A 37 1.15 -6.07 -14.18
C THR A 37 2.60 -5.69 -14.43
N GLY A 38 3.56 -6.53 -14.03
CA GLY A 38 4.99 -6.22 -14.07
C GLY A 38 5.44 -5.15 -13.07
N SER A 39 4.59 -4.77 -12.11
CA SER A 39 4.88 -3.74 -11.11
C SER A 39 6.07 -4.08 -10.21
N TRP A 40 6.32 -5.36 -9.95
CA TRP A 40 7.35 -5.81 -9.01
C TRP A 40 8.69 -6.15 -9.68
N GLY A 41 8.81 -6.02 -11.00
CA GLY A 41 10.05 -6.33 -11.72
C GLY A 41 10.57 -7.76 -11.51
N GLY A 42 9.68 -8.71 -11.18
CA GLY A 42 10.02 -10.10 -10.84
C GLY A 42 10.39 -10.33 -9.38
N ALA A 43 10.31 -9.32 -8.51
CA ALA A 43 10.52 -9.49 -7.07
C ALA A 43 9.40 -10.35 -6.44
N PRO A 44 9.72 -11.40 -5.66
CA PRO A 44 8.74 -12.34 -5.15
C PRO A 44 8.12 -11.90 -3.80
N VAL A 45 7.26 -10.87 -3.86
CA VAL A 45 6.74 -10.09 -2.72
C VAL A 45 5.52 -10.71 -2.00
N HIS A 46 5.43 -12.04 -1.97
CA HIS A 46 4.25 -12.80 -1.54
C HIS A 46 3.64 -12.34 -0.20
N TRP A 47 4.47 -12.14 0.84
CA TRP A 47 3.94 -11.73 2.13
C TRP A 47 3.38 -10.31 2.15
N ARG A 48 4.01 -9.36 1.43
CA ARG A 48 3.49 -7.99 1.32
C ARG A 48 2.11 -7.97 0.67
N VAL A 49 1.98 -8.71 -0.43
CA VAL A 49 0.70 -8.86 -1.17
C VAL A 49 -0.35 -9.55 -0.29
N TYR A 50 0.03 -10.60 0.44
CA TYR A 50 -0.87 -11.33 1.33
C TYR A 50 -1.41 -10.43 2.44
N ILE A 51 -0.54 -9.65 3.08
CA ILE A 51 -0.92 -8.70 4.13
C ILE A 51 -1.88 -7.64 3.57
N ALA A 52 -1.58 -7.05 2.42
CA ALA A 52 -2.46 -6.07 1.77
C ALA A 52 -3.85 -6.67 1.46
N CYS A 53 -3.89 -7.87 0.85
CA CYS A 53 -5.13 -8.58 0.56
C CYS A 53 -5.94 -8.90 1.81
N TRP A 54 -5.28 -9.42 2.84
CA TRP A 54 -5.92 -9.77 4.10
C TRP A 54 -6.47 -8.54 4.82
N LEU A 55 -5.69 -7.45 4.91
CA LEU A 55 -6.14 -6.21 5.54
C LEU A 55 -7.31 -5.57 4.79
N ALA A 56 -7.27 -5.54 3.46
CA ALA A 56 -8.39 -5.03 2.66
C ALA A 56 -9.66 -5.87 2.85
N GLU A 57 -9.54 -7.20 2.96
CA GLU A 57 -10.66 -8.10 3.24
C GLU A 57 -11.23 -7.86 4.65
N ARG A 58 -10.37 -7.74 5.66
CA ARG A 58 -10.81 -7.43 7.03
C ARG A 58 -11.44 -6.04 7.13
N ALA A 59 -10.86 -5.06 6.44
CA ALA A 59 -11.39 -3.69 6.34
C ALA A 59 -12.79 -3.65 5.71
N SER A 60 -13.09 -4.56 4.77
CA SER A 60 -14.38 -4.61 4.07
C SER A 60 -15.57 -4.90 5.00
N ALA A 61 -15.33 -5.36 6.23
CA ALA A 61 -16.34 -5.46 7.28
C ALA A 61 -16.83 -4.08 7.80
N PHE A 62 -16.08 -3.02 7.52
CA PHE A 62 -16.41 -1.64 7.86
C PHE A 62 -16.93 -0.89 6.60
N GLY A 63 -17.56 0.26 6.83
CA GLY A 63 -17.99 1.13 5.73
C GLY A 63 -16.82 1.83 5.04
N GLY A 64 -17.06 2.47 3.92
CA GLY A 64 -16.04 3.28 3.23
C GLY A 64 -15.28 2.53 2.15
N ASP A 65 -14.51 3.32 1.41
CA ASP A 65 -13.81 2.94 0.20
C ASP A 65 -12.37 2.51 0.46
N LEU A 66 -11.70 2.04 -0.59
CA LEU A 66 -10.29 1.68 -0.58
C LEU A 66 -9.49 2.77 -1.30
N ILE A 67 -8.25 3.00 -0.87
CA ILE A 67 -7.34 3.91 -1.56
C ILE A 67 -5.90 3.42 -1.49
N GLU A 68 -5.19 3.53 -2.61
CA GLU A 68 -3.75 3.29 -2.76
C GLU A 68 -3.11 4.57 -3.27
N CYS A 69 -2.13 5.09 -2.53
CA CYS A 69 -1.34 6.26 -2.90
C CYS A 69 0.07 5.77 -3.22
N GLY A 70 0.48 5.93 -4.47
CA GLY A 70 1.63 5.24 -5.04
C GLY A 70 1.23 3.84 -5.51
N VAL A 71 1.09 3.69 -6.83
CA VAL A 71 0.43 2.57 -7.51
C VAL A 71 1.40 1.88 -8.47
N ASN A 72 2.29 2.64 -9.11
CA ASN A 72 3.10 2.17 -10.24
C ASN A 72 2.18 1.49 -11.29
N ARG A 73 2.52 0.26 -11.73
CA ARG A 73 1.71 -0.54 -12.66
C ARG A 73 0.51 -1.23 -12.00
N GLY A 74 0.25 -0.98 -10.72
CA GLY A 74 -0.95 -1.41 -10.00
C GLY A 74 -0.90 -2.84 -9.48
N GLY A 75 0.28 -3.37 -9.16
CA GLY A 75 0.45 -4.77 -8.73
C GLY A 75 -0.33 -5.12 -7.45
N ILE A 76 -0.20 -4.32 -6.40
CA ILE A 76 -0.91 -4.53 -5.13
C ILE A 76 -2.41 -4.32 -5.31
N ALA A 77 -2.81 -3.18 -5.89
CA ALA A 77 -4.20 -2.90 -6.22
C ALA A 77 -4.87 -4.03 -7.03
N ARG A 78 -4.20 -4.57 -8.05
CA ARG A 78 -4.75 -5.63 -8.90
C ARG A 78 -4.90 -6.94 -8.14
N ALA A 79 -3.97 -7.27 -7.25
CA ALA A 79 -4.08 -8.41 -6.35
C ALA A 79 -5.26 -8.25 -5.39
N VAL A 80 -5.39 -7.08 -4.74
CA VAL A 80 -6.51 -6.76 -3.83
C VAL A 80 -7.85 -6.88 -4.53
N VAL A 81 -8.01 -6.29 -5.72
CA VAL A 81 -9.24 -6.41 -6.53
C VAL A 81 -9.57 -7.88 -6.81
N SER A 82 -8.57 -8.68 -7.18
CA SER A 82 -8.75 -10.11 -7.44
C SER A 82 -9.13 -10.91 -6.19
N TYR A 83 -8.54 -10.57 -5.05
CA TYR A 83 -8.71 -11.29 -3.79
C TYR A 83 -10.09 -11.03 -3.17
N LEU A 84 -10.57 -9.79 -3.26
CA LEU A 84 -11.86 -9.38 -2.72
C LEU A 84 -13.03 -9.84 -3.57
N GLY A 85 -12.90 -9.80 -4.90
CA GLY A 85 -13.99 -10.15 -5.82
C GLY A 85 -15.28 -9.40 -5.48
N ALA A 86 -16.35 -10.14 -5.18
CA ALA A 86 -17.66 -9.58 -4.83
C ALA A 86 -17.65 -8.73 -3.54
N ALA A 87 -16.66 -8.88 -2.65
CA ALA A 87 -16.56 -8.04 -1.45
C ALA A 87 -16.29 -6.55 -1.79
N LEU A 88 -15.81 -6.26 -3.01
CA LEU A 88 -15.60 -4.90 -3.50
C LEU A 88 -16.87 -4.26 -4.09
N GLU A 89 -17.97 -5.02 -4.21
CA GLU A 89 -19.23 -4.48 -4.74
C GLU A 89 -19.75 -3.32 -3.88
N GLY A 90 -20.17 -2.24 -4.54
CA GLY A 90 -20.68 -1.04 -3.90
C GLY A 90 -19.63 -0.14 -3.24
N ARG A 91 -18.34 -0.42 -3.41
CA ARG A 91 -17.23 0.43 -2.95
C ARG A 91 -16.42 0.95 -4.12
N ARG A 92 -15.75 2.07 -3.93
CA ARG A 92 -14.73 2.59 -4.84
C ARG A 92 -13.35 2.12 -4.38
N PHE A 93 -12.46 1.95 -5.33
CA PHE A 93 -11.03 1.79 -5.06
C PHE A 93 -10.26 2.85 -5.84
N TYR A 94 -9.73 3.84 -5.12
CA TYR A 94 -8.99 4.95 -5.68
C TYR A 94 -7.50 4.61 -5.80
N LEU A 95 -6.92 4.81 -6.99
CA LEU A 95 -5.51 4.57 -7.28
C LEU A 95 -4.88 5.90 -7.68
N LEU A 96 -4.07 6.48 -6.79
CA LEU A 96 -3.47 7.81 -6.96
C LEU A 96 -1.97 7.67 -7.21
N ASP A 97 -1.50 8.14 -8.36
CA ASP A 97 -0.08 8.17 -8.69
C ASP A 97 0.22 9.24 -9.75
N THR A 98 1.47 9.69 -9.81
CA THR A 98 2.00 10.44 -10.94
C THR A 98 1.98 9.60 -12.24
N PHE A 99 2.14 8.29 -12.12
CA PHE A 99 2.40 7.31 -13.18
C PHE A 99 3.62 7.60 -14.04
N HIS A 100 4.51 8.51 -13.61
CA HIS A 100 5.73 8.88 -14.33
C HIS A 100 6.92 9.16 -13.40
N GLY A 101 6.90 8.55 -12.21
CA GLY A 101 7.95 8.63 -11.21
C GLY A 101 7.88 9.86 -10.30
N ILE A 102 8.83 9.94 -9.37
CA ILE A 102 8.76 10.89 -8.26
C ILE A 102 9.49 12.19 -8.66
N PRO A 103 8.85 13.37 -8.54
CA PRO A 103 9.52 14.63 -8.83
C PRO A 103 10.70 14.87 -7.88
N GLU A 104 11.91 15.06 -8.41
CA GLU A 104 13.11 15.31 -7.58
C GLU A 104 12.96 16.52 -6.64
N THR A 105 12.07 17.47 -6.95
CA THR A 105 11.81 18.68 -6.15
C THR A 105 11.18 18.40 -4.78
N ILE A 106 10.61 17.21 -4.57
CA ILE A 106 9.96 16.82 -3.31
C ILE A 106 10.76 15.78 -2.52
N LEU A 107 11.93 15.38 -3.02
CA LEU A 107 12.79 14.37 -2.43
C LEU A 107 13.86 14.98 -1.53
N SER A 108 14.17 14.29 -0.43
CA SER A 108 15.38 14.54 0.36
C SER A 108 16.64 14.04 -0.37
N ASP A 109 17.83 14.44 0.08
CA ASP A 109 19.09 13.93 -0.46
C ASP A 109 19.19 12.38 -0.38
N ARG A 110 18.62 11.77 0.67
CA ARG A 110 18.59 10.31 0.83
C ARG A 110 17.64 9.68 -0.18
N GLU A 111 16.45 10.26 -0.35
CA GLU A 111 15.44 9.75 -1.26
C GLU A 111 15.87 9.91 -2.72
N ILE A 112 16.61 10.98 -3.07
CA ILE A 112 17.24 11.13 -4.40
C ILE A 112 18.21 9.98 -4.69
N LEU A 113 19.00 9.56 -3.70
CA LEU A 113 19.92 8.41 -3.87
C LEU A 113 19.15 7.10 -4.08
N HIS A 114 18.04 6.92 -3.38
CA HIS A 114 17.16 5.78 -3.54
C HIS A 114 16.48 5.77 -4.93
N ASP A 115 15.83 6.87 -5.31
CA ASP A 115 15.16 7.03 -6.60
C ASP A 115 16.10 6.76 -7.78
N ARG A 116 17.35 7.22 -7.72
CA ARG A 116 18.35 6.94 -8.77
C ARG A 116 18.61 5.45 -9.01
N VAL A 117 18.49 4.61 -7.98
CA VAL A 117 18.66 3.15 -8.11
C VAL A 117 17.43 2.53 -8.76
N PHE A 118 16.24 3.07 -8.50
CA PHE A 118 14.96 2.53 -8.96
C PHE A 118 14.35 3.27 -10.16
N LYS A 119 15.03 4.26 -10.72
CA LYS A 119 14.54 5.14 -11.81
C LYS A 119 14.01 4.39 -13.02
N GLU A 120 14.61 3.23 -13.35
CA GLU A 120 14.17 2.38 -14.47
C GLU A 120 12.83 1.66 -14.21
N TYR A 121 12.39 1.58 -12.95
CA TYR A 121 11.11 1.00 -12.54
C TYR A 121 9.97 2.03 -12.46
N TYR A 122 10.30 3.33 -12.44
CA TYR A 122 9.34 4.44 -12.34
C TYR A 122 9.14 5.15 -13.67
N THR A 123 8.81 4.38 -14.71
CA THR A 123 8.53 4.88 -16.06
C THR A 123 7.06 5.24 -16.25
N GLU A 124 6.74 6.02 -17.29
CA GLU A 124 5.36 6.24 -17.72
C GLU A 124 4.59 4.92 -17.84
N CYS A 125 3.47 4.80 -17.12
CA CYS A 125 2.65 3.58 -17.10
C CYS A 125 1.15 3.85 -16.99
N TYR A 126 0.68 5.09 -17.14
CA TYR A 126 -0.73 5.44 -16.90
C TYR A 126 -1.70 4.63 -17.78
N ASP A 127 -1.40 4.50 -19.07
CA ASP A 127 -2.25 3.75 -20.01
C ASP A 127 -2.27 2.24 -19.70
N ASP A 128 -1.15 1.69 -19.22
CA ASP A 128 -1.06 0.29 -18.80
C ASP A 128 -1.96 0.02 -17.59
N VAL A 129 -2.00 0.96 -16.64
CA VAL A 129 -2.85 0.89 -15.45
C VAL A 129 -4.32 1.01 -15.84
N LEU A 130 -4.68 1.97 -16.71
CA LEU A 130 -6.05 2.08 -17.24
C LEU A 130 -6.49 0.78 -17.93
N ASN A 131 -5.62 0.18 -18.75
CA ASN A 131 -5.92 -1.09 -19.41
C ASN A 131 -6.04 -2.26 -18.41
N THR A 132 -5.19 -2.29 -17.38
CA THR A 132 -5.25 -3.29 -16.29
C THR A 132 -6.59 -3.24 -15.55
N PHE A 133 -7.11 -2.04 -15.31
CA PHE A 133 -8.33 -1.84 -14.53
C PHE A 133 -9.60 -1.64 -15.35
N ARG A 134 -9.55 -1.69 -16.69
CA ARG A 134 -10.68 -1.44 -17.59
C ARG A 134 -11.94 -2.27 -17.32
N ALA A 135 -11.77 -3.48 -16.77
CA ALA A 135 -12.86 -4.40 -16.46
C ALA A 135 -13.45 -4.19 -15.04
N PHE A 136 -12.92 -3.24 -14.28
CA PHE A 136 -13.28 -2.98 -12.89
C PHE A 136 -13.81 -1.54 -12.75
N PRO A 137 -15.08 -1.29 -13.09
CA PRO A 137 -15.67 0.07 -13.10
C PRO A 137 -15.69 0.76 -11.73
N GLN A 138 -15.46 0.01 -10.65
CA GLN A 138 -15.32 0.52 -9.31
C GLN A 138 -13.93 1.12 -9.01
N VAL A 139 -12.93 0.82 -9.84
CA VAL A 139 -11.57 1.35 -9.70
C VAL A 139 -11.48 2.70 -10.39
N ALA A 140 -11.06 3.72 -9.63
CA ALA A 140 -10.84 5.07 -10.12
C ALA A 140 -9.33 5.36 -10.13
N VAL A 141 -8.76 5.48 -11.33
CA VAL A 141 -7.34 5.82 -11.52
C VAL A 141 -7.22 7.33 -11.64
N VAL A 142 -6.43 7.95 -10.77
CA VAL A 142 -6.26 9.41 -10.68
C VAL A 142 -4.79 9.75 -10.89
N ARG A 143 -4.49 10.45 -11.98
CA ARG A 143 -3.13 10.83 -12.35
C ARG A 143 -2.77 12.19 -11.78
N GLY A 144 -1.73 12.23 -10.96
CA GLY A 144 -1.14 13.45 -10.45
C GLY A 144 -0.31 13.21 -9.20
N LEU A 145 0.34 14.28 -8.74
CA LEU A 145 1.11 14.22 -7.50
C LEU A 145 0.17 14.17 -6.30
N VAL A 146 0.41 13.27 -5.36
CA VAL A 146 -0.23 13.32 -4.03
C VAL A 146 0.53 14.38 -3.19
N PRO A 147 -0.15 15.39 -2.62
CA PRO A 147 -1.59 15.45 -2.28
C PRO A 147 -2.52 16.18 -3.28
N ASP A 148 -2.00 16.71 -4.38
CA ASP A 148 -2.76 17.58 -5.30
C ASP A 148 -3.97 16.88 -5.94
N THR A 149 -3.94 15.55 -6.02
CA THR A 149 -5.01 14.70 -6.57
C THR A 149 -6.22 14.51 -5.65
N PHE A 150 -6.15 14.93 -4.38
CA PHE A 150 -7.27 14.70 -3.44
C PHE A 150 -8.55 15.44 -3.80
N GLY A 151 -8.49 16.48 -4.63
CA GLY A 151 -9.67 17.14 -5.18
C GLY A 151 -10.50 16.30 -6.15
N GLU A 152 -9.93 15.19 -6.67
CA GLU A 152 -10.59 14.25 -7.58
C GLU A 152 -11.15 13.02 -6.84
N VAL A 153 -10.97 12.96 -5.52
CA VAL A 153 -11.45 11.86 -4.67
C VAL A 153 -12.74 12.29 -3.99
N ASP A 154 -13.87 11.84 -4.54
CA ASP A 154 -15.22 12.16 -4.02
C ASP A 154 -15.58 11.44 -2.70
N SER A 155 -14.73 10.51 -2.24
CA SER A 155 -14.99 9.75 -1.02
C SER A 155 -14.52 10.47 0.24
N ASP A 156 -15.36 10.47 1.26
CA ASP A 156 -15.09 11.05 2.58
C ASP A 156 -14.77 10.00 3.65
N ARG A 157 -14.87 8.71 3.31
CA ARG A 157 -14.74 7.58 4.24
C ARG A 157 -13.97 6.43 3.60
N PHE A 158 -12.91 5.99 4.26
CA PHE A 158 -12.08 4.87 3.81
C PHE A 158 -12.03 3.76 4.86
N CYS A 159 -12.03 2.49 4.44
CA CYS A 159 -11.77 1.37 5.34
C CYS A 159 -10.34 0.83 5.22
N PHE A 160 -9.70 1.03 4.07
CA PHE A 160 -8.35 0.58 3.80
C PHE A 160 -7.58 1.65 3.04
N VAL A 161 -6.42 2.01 3.59
CA VAL A 161 -5.47 2.96 3.02
C VAL A 161 -4.14 2.24 2.83
N HIS A 162 -3.61 2.26 1.62
CA HIS A 162 -2.28 1.77 1.29
C HIS A 162 -1.39 2.93 0.85
N ILE A 163 -0.22 3.06 1.47
CA ILE A 163 0.76 4.13 1.22
C ILE A 163 2.07 3.51 0.72
N ASP A 164 2.47 3.84 -0.51
CA ASP A 164 3.65 3.29 -1.20
C ASP A 164 4.22 4.33 -2.21
N MET A 165 4.65 5.50 -1.73
CA MET A 165 5.12 6.59 -2.60
C MET A 165 6.63 6.79 -2.55
N ASN A 166 7.36 6.01 -1.75
CA ASN A 166 8.81 6.04 -1.65
C ASN A 166 9.39 7.44 -1.32
N ASN A 167 8.58 8.32 -0.72
CA ASN A 167 9.00 9.65 -0.28
C ASN A 167 8.17 10.16 0.91
N ALA A 168 8.83 10.74 1.90
CA ALA A 168 8.20 11.11 3.17
C ALA A 168 7.18 12.25 3.02
N SER A 169 7.41 13.19 2.10
CA SER A 169 6.57 14.39 2.00
C SER A 169 5.16 14.08 1.49
N SER A 170 5.04 13.32 0.40
CA SER A 170 3.75 12.86 -0.12
C SER A 170 3.07 11.87 0.82
N GLU A 171 3.82 10.95 1.42
CA GLU A 171 3.26 9.94 2.34
C GLU A 171 2.62 10.55 3.58
N ILE A 172 3.27 11.53 4.20
CA ILE A 172 2.69 12.21 5.36
C ILE A 172 1.54 13.12 4.95
N ALA A 173 1.63 13.81 3.81
CA ALA A 173 0.49 14.59 3.32
C ALA A 173 -0.74 13.70 3.08
N ALA A 174 -0.54 12.50 2.56
CA ALA A 174 -1.60 11.51 2.40
C ALA A 174 -2.13 10.99 3.74
N ALA A 175 -1.26 10.64 4.67
CA ALA A 175 -1.65 10.18 5.99
C ALA A 175 -2.48 11.23 6.75
N GLU A 176 -2.06 12.50 6.71
CA GLU A 176 -2.78 13.63 7.32
C GLU A 176 -4.16 13.85 6.67
N TYR A 177 -4.29 13.66 5.35
CA TYR A 177 -5.58 13.75 4.66
C TYR A 177 -6.50 12.57 4.96
N LEU A 178 -5.95 11.35 4.93
CA LEU A 178 -6.73 10.11 4.96
C LEU A 178 -7.04 9.62 6.37
N TRP A 179 -6.18 9.86 7.37
CA TRP A 179 -6.43 9.40 8.75
C TRP A 179 -7.72 9.95 9.37
N PRO A 180 -8.04 11.26 9.23
CA PRO A 180 -9.35 11.82 9.52
C PRO A 180 -10.55 11.09 8.92
N ARG A 181 -10.38 10.49 7.74
CA ARG A 181 -11.41 9.86 6.89
C ARG A 181 -11.39 8.34 6.98
N LEU A 182 -10.37 7.77 7.60
CA LEU A 182 -10.30 6.34 7.87
C LEU A 182 -11.38 5.96 8.90
N GLU A 183 -12.09 4.88 8.67
CA GLU A 183 -13.08 4.35 9.60
C GLU A 183 -12.42 3.78 10.85
N VAL A 184 -13.14 3.84 11.96
CA VAL A 184 -12.77 3.04 13.14
C VAL A 184 -12.82 1.55 12.78
N GLY A 185 -11.72 0.84 13.01
CA GLY A 185 -11.51 -0.53 12.56
C GLY A 185 -10.78 -0.64 11.23
N GLY A 186 -10.65 0.47 10.48
CA GLY A 186 -9.91 0.54 9.23
C GLY A 186 -8.40 0.48 9.44
N PHE A 187 -7.69 0.14 8.36
CA PHE A 187 -6.25 -0.06 8.35
C PHE A 187 -5.55 0.94 7.42
N MET A 188 -4.38 1.41 7.86
CA MET A 188 -3.41 2.12 7.04
C MET A 188 -2.13 1.28 6.98
N LEU A 189 -1.86 0.72 5.80
CA LEU A 189 -0.68 -0.08 5.49
C LEU A 189 0.38 0.83 4.84
N LEU A 190 1.60 0.76 5.36
CA LEU A 190 2.75 1.56 4.93
C LEU A 190 3.75 0.60 4.28
N ASP A 191 3.96 0.65 2.97
CA ASP A 191 4.75 -0.39 2.30
C ASP A 191 6.24 -0.35 2.68
N ASP A 192 6.72 0.86 2.94
CA ASP A 192 8.15 1.18 3.03
C ASP A 192 8.70 1.35 4.47
N TYR A 193 7.83 1.35 5.49
CA TYR A 193 8.15 1.82 6.84
C TYR A 193 9.39 1.16 7.50
N GLY A 194 9.59 -0.13 7.27
CA GLY A 194 10.63 -0.95 7.86
C GLY A 194 11.92 -1.03 7.03
N TRP A 195 11.95 -0.46 5.83
CA TRP A 195 13.11 -0.56 4.94
C TRP A 195 14.22 0.40 5.37
N GLN A 196 15.46 -0.10 5.39
CA GLN A 196 16.62 0.69 5.82
C GLN A 196 16.95 1.86 4.89
N VAL A 197 16.55 1.78 3.63
CA VAL A 197 16.72 2.86 2.65
C VAL A 197 15.70 3.98 2.86
N ASN A 198 14.57 3.68 3.50
CA ASN A 198 13.38 4.54 3.63
C ASN A 198 13.26 5.15 5.05
N LEU A 199 14.39 5.48 5.68
CA LEU A 199 14.42 6.01 7.05
C LEU A 199 13.71 7.37 7.20
N ASP A 200 13.64 8.16 6.13
CA ASP A 200 12.95 9.45 6.17
C ASP A 200 11.45 9.25 6.33
N GLN A 201 10.86 8.33 5.56
CA GLN A 201 9.47 7.90 5.67
C GLN A 201 9.20 7.29 7.04
N ARG A 202 10.07 6.37 7.50
CA ARG A 202 9.96 5.76 8.84
C ARG A 202 9.87 6.81 9.94
N HIS A 203 10.84 7.71 10.02
CA HIS A 203 10.87 8.74 11.07
C HIS A 203 9.70 9.70 10.96
N ALA A 204 9.20 9.96 9.75
CA ALA A 204 8.04 10.81 9.55
C ALA A 204 6.77 10.14 10.07
N PHE A 205 6.58 8.85 9.81
CA PHE A 205 5.46 8.07 10.35
C PHE A 205 5.56 7.86 11.86
N ASP A 206 6.76 7.69 12.41
CA ASP A 206 6.98 7.65 13.86
C ASP A 206 6.47 8.95 14.52
N ARG A 207 6.76 10.12 13.93
CA ARG A 207 6.22 11.41 14.40
C ARG A 207 4.72 11.52 14.22
N PHE A 208 4.20 11.13 13.06
CA PHE A 208 2.76 11.14 12.76
C PHE A 208 1.95 10.34 13.77
N ALA A 209 2.42 9.13 14.10
CA ALA A 209 1.79 8.26 15.09
C ALA A 209 1.95 8.79 16.52
N ALA A 210 3.15 9.28 16.88
CA ALA A 210 3.40 9.83 18.21
C ALA A 210 2.54 11.06 18.53
N GLN A 211 2.26 11.93 17.54
CA GLN A 211 1.34 13.07 17.68
C GLN A 211 -0.10 12.66 18.01
N ARG A 212 -0.43 11.38 17.84
CA ARG A 212 -1.76 10.80 18.06
C ARG A 212 -1.76 9.79 19.20
N ASP A 213 -0.71 9.78 20.03
CA ASP A 213 -0.51 8.81 21.11
C ASP A 213 -0.54 7.34 20.63
N MET A 214 -0.03 7.10 19.42
CA MET A 214 0.02 5.79 18.78
C MET A 214 1.46 5.39 18.43
N THR A 215 1.63 4.13 18.06
CA THR A 215 2.86 3.59 17.48
C THR A 215 2.54 2.82 16.21
N VAL A 216 3.43 2.88 15.22
CA VAL A 216 3.34 2.01 14.03
C VAL A 216 3.75 0.60 14.42
N LEU A 217 2.95 -0.41 14.05
CA LEU A 217 3.37 -1.80 14.14
C LEU A 217 4.30 -2.12 12.97
N ALA A 218 5.59 -2.33 13.24
CA ALA A 218 6.53 -2.82 12.24
C ALA A 218 6.26 -4.30 11.92
N LEU A 219 6.14 -4.63 10.63
CA LEU A 219 5.96 -6.00 10.15
C LEU A 219 7.30 -6.58 9.67
N PRO A 220 7.51 -7.91 9.77
CA PRO A 220 8.73 -8.56 9.29
C PRO A 220 8.99 -8.43 7.78
N THR A 221 7.98 -7.98 7.01
CA THR A 221 8.05 -7.76 5.56
C THR A 221 8.63 -6.42 5.16
N GLY A 222 9.05 -5.59 6.12
CA GLY A 222 9.43 -4.20 5.86
C GLY A 222 8.25 -3.24 5.80
N GLN A 223 7.01 -3.73 5.88
CA GLN A 223 5.83 -2.87 5.94
C GLN A 223 5.56 -2.38 7.38
N GLY A 224 4.78 -1.31 7.51
CA GLY A 224 4.25 -0.80 8.77
C GLY A 224 2.72 -0.83 8.76
N LEU A 225 2.11 -0.96 9.94
CA LEU A 225 0.65 -1.00 10.07
C LEU A 225 0.18 -0.05 11.16
N LEU A 226 -0.83 0.74 10.82
CA LEU A 226 -1.68 1.47 11.76
C LEU A 226 -3.12 0.97 11.62
N MET A 227 -3.82 0.84 12.74
CA MET A 227 -5.24 0.53 12.78
C MET A 227 -5.94 1.63 13.57
N LYS A 228 -7.01 2.20 13.00
CA LYS A 228 -7.75 3.25 13.69
C LYS A 228 -8.67 2.64 14.75
N SER A 229 -8.46 3.04 15.99
CA SER A 229 -9.24 2.63 17.14
C SER A 229 -10.36 3.64 17.46
N ARG A 230 -11.28 3.27 18.36
CA ARG A 230 -12.28 4.23 18.87
C ARG A 230 -11.64 5.38 19.64
N ALA A 231 -10.53 5.13 20.35
CA ALA A 231 -9.85 6.14 21.16
C ALA A 231 -9.36 7.32 20.30
N ASP A 232 -8.95 7.02 19.07
CA ASP A 232 -8.36 7.97 18.12
C ASP A 232 -9.39 8.96 17.56
N ASP A 233 -10.69 8.67 17.68
CA ASP A 233 -11.79 9.54 17.23
C ASP A 233 -12.25 10.52 18.32
N PHE A 234 -11.97 10.21 19.60
CA PHE A 234 -12.39 11.03 20.74
C PHE A 234 -11.56 12.31 20.95
N GLY A 235 -10.49 12.51 20.19
CA GLY A 235 -9.75 13.78 20.14
C GLY A 235 -10.48 14.92 19.40
N ARG A 236 -11.70 14.67 18.90
CA ARG A 236 -12.55 15.62 18.14
C ARG A 236 -13.69 16.26 18.93
N ARG A 237 -13.73 16.13 20.26
CA ARG A 237 -14.75 16.79 21.10
C ARG A 237 -14.16 17.89 21.96
#